data_AF-A0A9P4W9V1-F1
#
_entry.id   AF-A0A9P4W9V1-F1
#
_cell.length_a   1.000
_cell.length_b   1.000
_cell.length_c   1.000
_cell.angle_alpha   90.00
_cell.angle_beta   90.00
_cell.angle_gamma   90.00
#
_symmetry.space_group_name_H-M   'P 1'
#
loop_
_entity.id
_entity.type
_entity.pdbx_description
1 polymer ?
#
loop_
_entity_poly.entity_id
_entity_poly.type
_entity_poly.pdbx_seq_one_letter_code
_entity_poly.pdbx_strand_id
1 'polypeptide(L)'
;MTNFEVEVRELSFENRRVQNLNAFQVQETDKNINVQSVVSLQHCTVPNLTASDVFRDVMFQLDELHISIKRGILGYDSDDLYSMAAMRTFPAHLVSDWLAPASEKLKALSIYDEENWGPLPGYFDASSLSFPNLRSLALGFYTLAYDGDINWILRMRSLCRLILHNCMIASWIAIAEDDKSLWDPPMDGWTHITDYQENGLVELYSYNGTWAQAFDRIAASLPNLIDFRFDMGVTWWFAIQCMPAGRHRYGFAHRDSTGTIIHPLRYTYIDRSPFPWNNERDDGDLEAWLISHAAVSENKDVTQMKGDQTSLDILMEVLRARK
;
A
#
# COMPACT_ATOMS: atom_id res chain seq x y z
N MET A 1 -33.55 -11.92 -25.83
CA MET A 1 -32.58 -10.82 -25.75
C MET A 1 -32.81 -10.16 -24.43
N THR A 2 -32.08 -10.60 -23.41
CA THR A 2 -32.30 -10.22 -22.01
C THR A 2 -31.36 -9.06 -21.71
N ASN A 3 -31.94 -7.89 -21.48
CA ASN A 3 -31.25 -6.72 -20.96
C ASN A 3 -30.83 -7.03 -19.51
N PHE A 4 -29.54 -6.96 -19.21
CA PHE A 4 -29.06 -6.84 -17.84
C PHE A 4 -28.75 -5.36 -17.62
N GLU A 5 -29.69 -4.63 -17.02
CA GLU A 5 -29.39 -3.34 -16.40
C GLU A 5 -28.69 -3.63 -15.08
N VAL A 6 -27.38 -3.38 -15.00
CA VAL A 6 -26.70 -3.22 -13.71
C VAL A 6 -26.71 -1.73 -13.39
N GLU A 7 -27.83 -1.29 -12.82
CA GLU A 7 -27.98 0.06 -12.29
C GLU A 7 -27.19 0.15 -10.97
N VAL A 8 -25.95 0.65 -11.00
CA VAL A 8 -25.29 1.05 -9.75
C VAL A 8 -25.85 2.41 -9.34
N ARG A 9 -27.00 2.38 -8.67
CA ARG A 9 -27.54 3.55 -7.96
C ARG A 9 -26.58 3.93 -6.85
N GLU A 10 -26.24 5.21 -6.80
CA GLU A 10 -25.71 5.88 -5.62
C GLU A 10 -26.63 5.56 -4.44
N LEU A 11 -26.18 4.69 -3.54
CA LEU A 11 -26.93 4.36 -2.34
C LEU A 11 -26.69 5.49 -1.32
N SER A 12 -27.43 6.58 -1.45
CA SER A 12 -27.63 7.51 -0.34
C SER A 12 -28.50 6.79 0.71
N PHE A 13 -27.87 6.05 1.62
CA PHE A 13 -28.58 5.39 2.71
C PHE A 13 -28.96 6.44 3.77
N GLU A 14 -30.16 7.00 3.64
CA GLU A 14 -30.88 7.68 4.72
C GLU A 14 -31.25 6.66 5.81
N ASN A 15 -30.27 6.28 6.63
CA ASN A 15 -30.47 5.86 8.02
C ASN A 15 -29.10 5.79 8.71
N ARG A 16 -29.03 6.34 9.93
CA ARG A 16 -27.83 6.65 10.75
C ARG A 16 -26.86 5.48 11.08
N ARG A 17 -26.82 4.37 10.33
CA ARG A 17 -26.00 3.18 10.63
C ARG A 17 -25.24 2.53 9.47
N VAL A 18 -25.31 3.01 8.22
CA VAL A 18 -24.41 2.54 7.14
C VAL A 18 -24.13 3.71 6.18
N GLN A 19 -23.03 4.43 6.39
CA GLN A 19 -22.60 5.54 5.52
C GLN A 19 -21.37 5.21 4.65
N ASN A 20 -20.92 3.95 4.61
CA ASN A 20 -19.50 3.67 4.35
C ASN A 20 -19.14 3.09 2.96
N LEU A 21 -19.95 3.28 1.92
CA LEU A 21 -19.62 2.83 0.56
C LEU A 21 -19.97 3.90 -0.47
N ASN A 22 -18.94 4.51 -1.07
CA ASN A 22 -19.10 5.34 -2.26
C ASN A 22 -18.63 4.55 -3.49
N ALA A 23 -19.60 4.19 -4.33
CA ALA A 23 -19.56 3.78 -5.74
C ALA A 23 -18.77 2.51 -6.14
N PHE A 24 -19.50 1.54 -6.72
CA PHE A 24 -19.00 0.77 -7.86
C PHE A 24 -19.28 1.60 -9.12
N GLN A 25 -18.27 1.96 -9.90
CA GLN A 25 -18.52 2.48 -11.25
C GLN A 25 -18.15 1.38 -12.24
N VAL A 26 -19.15 0.85 -12.94
CA VAL A 26 -18.96 -0.01 -14.10
C VAL A 26 -19.04 0.87 -15.35
N GLN A 27 -17.93 1.00 -16.08
CA GLN A 27 -17.91 1.72 -17.34
C GLN A 27 -18.02 0.71 -18.49
N GLU A 28 -19.19 0.65 -19.15
CA GLU A 28 -19.34 -0.13 -20.38
C GLU A 28 -18.78 0.65 -21.58
N THR A 29 -17.87 0.05 -22.34
CA THR A 29 -17.46 0.55 -23.65
C THR A 29 -17.93 -0.40 -24.75
N ASP A 30 -18.57 0.16 -25.78
CA ASP A 30 -19.20 -0.59 -26.87
C ASP A 30 -18.31 -1.70 -27.47
N LYS A 31 -18.86 -2.93 -27.45
CA LYS A 31 -18.43 -4.20 -28.09
C LYS A 31 -17.41 -5.10 -27.39
N ASN A 32 -16.95 -4.79 -26.18
CA ASN A 32 -16.40 -5.77 -25.25
C ASN A 32 -16.59 -5.19 -23.85
N ILE A 33 -17.32 -5.88 -22.97
CA ILE A 33 -17.49 -5.44 -21.59
C ILE A 33 -16.15 -5.63 -20.87
N ASN A 34 -15.23 -4.68 -21.03
CA ASN A 34 -14.07 -4.54 -20.16
C ASN A 34 -14.57 -3.90 -18.87
N VAL A 35 -15.04 -4.72 -17.92
CA VAL A 35 -15.48 -4.20 -16.62
C VAL A 35 -14.24 -3.68 -15.88
N GLN A 36 -14.06 -2.36 -15.88
CA GLN A 36 -13.18 -1.66 -14.95
C GLN A 36 -13.98 -1.38 -13.68
N SER A 37 -13.46 -1.77 -12.52
CA SER A 37 -14.07 -1.41 -11.22
C SER A 37 -13.15 -0.50 -10.44
N VAL A 38 -13.61 0.71 -10.13
CA VAL A 38 -13.01 1.59 -9.14
C VAL A 38 -13.80 1.45 -7.84
N VAL A 39 -13.12 1.12 -6.75
CA VAL A 39 -13.72 0.88 -5.44
C VAL A 39 -13.06 1.79 -4.41
N SER A 40 -13.87 2.55 -3.67
CA SER A 40 -13.40 3.28 -2.49
C SER A 40 -13.76 2.53 -1.22
N LEU A 41 -12.76 2.03 -0.49
CA LEU A 41 -12.94 1.26 0.75
C LEU A 41 -12.55 2.07 1.98
N GLN A 42 -13.37 2.07 3.03
CA GLN A 42 -13.08 2.80 4.27
C GLN A 42 -12.50 1.90 5.38
N HIS A 43 -11.51 1.05 5.05
CA HIS A 43 -11.01 -0.02 5.93
C HIS A 43 -12.11 -0.90 6.57
N CYS A 44 -13.32 -0.91 6.01
CA CYS A 44 -14.46 -1.63 6.55
C CYS A 44 -14.69 -2.92 5.77
N THR A 45 -15.07 -3.97 6.49
CA THR A 45 -15.52 -5.22 5.89
C THR A 45 -17.00 -5.11 5.58
N VAL A 46 -17.43 -5.69 4.45
CA VAL A 46 -18.85 -5.70 4.06
C VAL A 46 -19.29 -7.13 3.74
N PRO A 47 -19.35 -8.04 4.74
CA PRO A 47 -19.50 -9.47 4.50
C PRO A 47 -20.76 -9.85 3.71
N ASN A 48 -21.87 -9.13 3.93
CA ASN A 48 -23.12 -9.39 3.22
C ASN A 48 -23.00 -9.12 1.71
N LEU A 49 -22.20 -8.13 1.32
CA LEU A 49 -21.92 -7.83 -0.08
C LEU A 49 -20.96 -8.88 -0.65
N THR A 50 -19.82 -9.09 0.02
CA THR A 50 -18.75 -9.96 -0.48
C THR A 50 -19.11 -11.44 -0.49
N ALA A 51 -20.09 -11.86 0.34
CA ALA A 51 -20.65 -13.20 0.34
C ALA A 51 -21.74 -13.41 -0.72
N SER A 52 -22.25 -12.34 -1.36
CA SER A 52 -23.32 -12.48 -2.35
C SER A 52 -22.81 -13.08 -3.66
N ASP A 53 -23.61 -13.95 -4.29
CA ASP A 53 -23.28 -14.56 -5.57
C ASP A 53 -23.07 -13.51 -6.67
N VAL A 54 -23.91 -12.46 -6.67
CA VAL A 54 -23.82 -11.34 -7.61
C VAL A 54 -22.46 -10.65 -7.53
N PHE A 55 -21.97 -10.34 -6.33
CA PHE A 55 -20.66 -9.72 -6.16
C PHE A 55 -19.56 -10.63 -6.70
N ARG A 56 -19.59 -11.93 -6.36
CA ARG A 56 -18.57 -12.90 -6.80
C ARG A 56 -18.55 -13.06 -8.31
N ASP A 57 -19.73 -13.12 -8.93
CA ASP A 57 -19.89 -13.19 -10.38
C ASP A 57 -19.32 -11.95 -11.08
N VAL A 58 -19.52 -10.76 -10.51
CA VAL A 58 -18.91 -9.52 -11.01
C VAL A 58 -17.39 -9.57 -10.87
N MET A 59 -16.88 -9.90 -9.68
CA MET A 59 -15.43 -9.97 -9.42
C MET A 59 -14.73 -10.97 -10.35
N PHE A 60 -15.33 -12.12 -10.62
CA PHE A 60 -14.79 -13.15 -11.52
C PHE A 60 -14.76 -12.73 -13.01
N GLN A 61 -15.46 -11.67 -13.37
CA GLN A 61 -15.50 -11.14 -14.73
C GLN A 61 -14.61 -9.89 -14.93
N LEU A 62 -13.99 -9.38 -13.86
CA LEU A 62 -13.17 -8.19 -13.95
C LEU A 62 -11.88 -8.45 -14.72
N ASP A 63 -11.64 -7.59 -15.71
CA ASP A 63 -10.34 -7.46 -16.35
C ASP A 63 -9.44 -6.47 -15.57
N GLU A 64 -10.04 -5.47 -14.91
CA GLU A 64 -9.29 -4.45 -14.17
C GLU A 64 -9.97 -4.09 -12.85
N LEU A 65 -9.17 -4.03 -11.79
CA LEU A 65 -9.62 -3.73 -10.43
C LEU A 65 -8.73 -2.64 -9.84
N HIS A 66 -9.36 -1.55 -9.41
CA HIS A 66 -8.68 -0.38 -8.89
C HIS A 66 -9.29 0.01 -7.54
N ILE A 67 -8.50 -0.15 -6.49
CA ILE A 67 -8.93 0.02 -5.11
C ILE A 67 -8.23 1.26 -4.56
N SER A 68 -9.03 2.19 -4.04
CA SER A 68 -8.58 3.33 -3.24
C SER A 68 -9.13 3.15 -1.82
N ILE A 69 -8.26 2.80 -0.91
CA ILE A 69 -8.54 2.77 0.51
C ILE A 69 -8.51 4.23 0.99
N LYS A 70 -9.51 4.62 1.77
CA LYS A 70 -9.63 5.94 2.37
C LYS A 70 -9.84 5.77 3.86
N ARG A 71 -9.33 6.70 4.64
CA ARG A 71 -9.69 6.75 6.05
C ARG A 71 -10.89 7.66 6.22
N GLY A 72 -11.92 7.16 6.89
CA GLY A 72 -12.97 8.03 7.40
C GLY A 72 -12.31 8.97 8.40
N ILE A 73 -12.39 10.28 8.19
CA ILE A 73 -11.98 11.28 9.18
C ILE A 73 -12.94 11.13 10.37
N LEU A 74 -12.66 10.18 11.26
CA LEU A 74 -13.17 10.22 12.61
C LEU A 74 -12.29 11.25 13.31
N GLY A 75 -12.92 12.28 13.87
CA GLY A 75 -12.21 13.42 14.44
C GLY A 75 -11.13 12.98 15.42
N TYR A 76 -10.15 13.86 15.61
CA TYR A 76 -8.94 13.77 16.45
C TYR A 76 -9.12 13.29 17.92
N ASP A 77 -10.29 12.80 18.31
CA ASP A 77 -10.72 12.64 19.70
C ASP A 77 -11.45 11.31 19.99
N SER A 78 -11.44 10.32 19.08
CA SER A 78 -11.95 8.99 19.41
C SER A 78 -10.84 7.92 19.41
N ASP A 79 -10.52 7.45 20.61
CA ASP A 79 -9.94 6.13 20.92
C ASP A 79 -10.88 5.00 20.44
N ASP A 80 -11.35 5.05 19.20
CA ASP A 80 -12.25 4.04 18.67
C ASP A 80 -11.43 2.78 18.38
N LEU A 81 -11.38 1.89 19.37
CA LEU A 81 -10.96 0.48 19.23
C LEU A 81 -11.58 -0.21 17.99
N TYR A 82 -12.75 0.25 17.57
CA TYR A 82 -13.40 -0.18 16.33
C TYR A 82 -12.57 0.12 15.07
N SER A 83 -11.90 1.28 15.00
CA SER A 83 -11.00 1.63 13.91
C SER A 83 -9.77 0.71 13.89
N MET A 84 -9.19 0.39 15.06
CA MET A 84 -8.02 -0.49 15.16
C MET A 84 -8.34 -1.95 14.80
N ALA A 85 -9.47 -2.48 15.29
CA ALA A 85 -9.90 -3.83 14.94
C ALA A 85 -10.21 -3.96 13.43
N ALA A 86 -10.80 -2.92 12.84
CA ALA A 86 -11.05 -2.86 11.40
C ALA A 86 -9.73 -2.77 10.60
N MET A 87 -8.81 -1.89 10.98
CA MET A 87 -7.48 -1.78 10.34
C MET A 87 -6.67 -3.09 10.42
N ARG A 88 -6.78 -3.85 11.51
CA ARG A 88 -6.10 -5.13 11.67
C ARG A 88 -6.69 -6.24 10.78
N THR A 89 -8.02 -6.29 10.68
CA THR A 89 -8.69 -7.38 9.95
C THR A 89 -8.88 -7.09 8.47
N PHE A 90 -8.97 -5.82 8.09
CA PHE A 90 -9.23 -5.39 6.72
C PHE A 90 -8.23 -5.95 5.68
N PRO A 91 -6.90 -5.98 5.91
CA PRO A 91 -5.96 -6.53 4.94
C PRO A 91 -6.24 -7.99 4.59
N ALA A 92 -6.62 -8.82 5.57
CA ALA A 92 -7.02 -10.21 5.33
C ALA A 92 -8.29 -10.28 4.47
N HIS A 93 -9.29 -9.44 4.76
CA HIS A 93 -10.52 -9.35 3.95
C HIS A 93 -10.28 -8.79 2.56
N LEU A 94 -9.36 -7.84 2.38
CA LEU A 94 -8.96 -7.34 1.07
C LEU A 94 -8.40 -8.49 0.23
N VAL A 95 -7.56 -9.34 0.81
CA VAL A 95 -7.02 -10.52 0.13
C VAL A 95 -8.12 -11.55 -0.17
N SER A 96 -8.88 -12.00 0.83
CA SER A 96 -9.82 -13.11 0.69
C SER A 96 -11.09 -12.76 -0.08
N ASP A 97 -11.64 -11.57 0.17
CA ASP A 97 -12.99 -11.22 -0.26
C ASP A 97 -12.98 -10.38 -1.53
N TRP A 98 -11.89 -9.67 -1.81
CA TRP A 98 -11.79 -8.78 -2.98
C TRP A 98 -10.79 -9.31 -4.02
N LEU A 99 -9.55 -9.59 -3.62
CA LEU A 99 -8.51 -9.95 -4.57
C LEU A 99 -8.62 -11.40 -5.06
N ALA A 100 -8.86 -12.35 -4.16
CA ALA A 100 -8.92 -13.76 -4.52
C ALA A 100 -10.01 -14.06 -5.58
N PRO A 101 -11.25 -13.55 -5.47
CA PRO A 101 -12.30 -13.82 -6.47
C PRO A 101 -12.01 -13.26 -7.87
N ALA A 102 -11.23 -12.19 -7.99
CA ALA A 102 -10.87 -11.58 -9.27
C ALA A 102 -9.56 -12.11 -9.87
N SER A 103 -8.74 -12.80 -9.06
CA SER A 103 -7.33 -13.07 -9.36
C SER A 103 -7.05 -13.81 -10.67
N GLU A 104 -7.93 -14.72 -11.09
CA GLU A 104 -7.69 -15.58 -12.26
C GLU A 104 -7.69 -14.81 -13.59
N LYS A 105 -8.61 -13.86 -13.79
CA LYS A 105 -8.77 -13.13 -15.06
C LYS A 105 -8.12 -11.77 -15.07
N LEU A 106 -7.84 -11.21 -13.89
CA LEU A 106 -7.39 -9.84 -13.75
C LEU A 106 -6.14 -9.55 -14.57
N LYS A 107 -6.21 -8.48 -15.39
CA LYS A 107 -5.13 -7.97 -16.24
C LYS A 107 -4.50 -6.71 -15.65
N ALA A 108 -5.25 -5.90 -14.90
CA ALA A 108 -4.72 -4.74 -14.20
C ALA A 108 -5.22 -4.66 -12.75
N LEU A 109 -4.31 -4.37 -11.84
CA LEU A 109 -4.60 -4.17 -10.41
C LEU A 109 -3.99 -2.83 -9.97
N SER A 110 -4.77 -2.06 -9.22
CA SER A 110 -4.23 -0.92 -8.48
C SER A 110 -4.74 -0.95 -7.05
N ILE A 111 -3.84 -0.77 -6.08
CA ILE A 111 -4.20 -0.64 -4.67
C ILE A 111 -3.49 0.60 -4.14
N TYR A 112 -4.29 1.56 -3.70
CA TYR A 112 -3.83 2.83 -3.16
C TYR A 112 -4.46 3.01 -1.79
N ASP A 113 -3.74 3.63 -0.88
CA ASP A 113 -4.24 4.16 0.38
C ASP A 113 -3.83 5.65 0.47
N GLU A 114 -4.44 6.39 1.38
CA GLU A 114 -4.09 7.78 1.68
C GLU A 114 -2.83 7.88 2.55
N GLU A 115 -2.46 6.78 3.23
CA GLU A 115 -1.28 6.65 4.08
C GLU A 115 -0.53 5.32 3.85
N ASN A 116 0.63 5.17 4.48
CA ASN A 116 1.42 3.94 4.41
C ASN A 116 0.63 2.73 4.94
N TRP A 117 0.63 1.64 4.19
CA TRP A 117 -0.06 0.38 4.53
C TRP A 117 0.81 -0.84 4.20
N GLY A 118 0.40 -2.01 4.69
CA GLY A 118 1.05 -3.29 4.39
C GLY A 118 1.49 -4.05 5.64
N PRO A 119 2.38 -3.52 6.47
CA PRO A 119 2.97 -4.29 7.57
C PRO A 119 2.13 -4.33 8.84
N LEU A 120 1.52 -3.21 9.24
CA LEU A 120 0.84 -3.03 10.52
C LEU A 120 -0.37 -2.09 10.35
N PRO A 121 -1.40 -2.15 11.22
CA PRO A 121 -1.60 -3.12 12.31
C PRO A 121 -2.17 -4.46 11.83
N GLY A 122 -2.54 -4.56 10.54
CA GLY A 122 -2.89 -5.81 9.88
C GLY A 122 -1.91 -6.08 8.75
N TYR A 123 -1.27 -7.24 8.76
CA TYR A 123 -0.34 -7.62 7.71
C TYR A 123 -1.10 -7.97 6.41
N PHE A 124 -0.73 -7.33 5.31
CA PHE A 124 -1.22 -7.64 3.98
C PHE A 124 -0.45 -8.82 3.40
N ASP A 125 -0.99 -10.02 3.59
CA ASP A 125 -0.39 -11.24 3.02
C ASP A 125 -1.03 -11.63 1.67
N ALA A 126 -0.43 -11.18 0.57
CA ALA A 126 -0.79 -11.63 -0.77
C ALA A 126 -0.05 -12.92 -1.20
N SER A 127 0.61 -13.63 -0.27
CA SER A 127 1.45 -14.79 -0.61
C SER A 127 0.68 -15.96 -1.25
N SER A 128 -0.61 -16.11 -0.91
CA SER A 128 -1.48 -17.16 -1.43
C SER A 128 -2.14 -16.82 -2.78
N LEU A 129 -2.08 -15.55 -3.21
CA LEU A 129 -2.73 -15.09 -4.43
C LEU A 129 -1.90 -15.45 -5.67
N SER A 130 -2.60 -15.86 -6.73
CA SER A 130 -2.04 -16.13 -8.06
C SER A 130 -2.74 -15.27 -9.09
N PHE A 131 -1.96 -14.44 -9.79
CA PHE A 131 -2.44 -13.52 -10.80
C PHE A 131 -1.86 -13.87 -12.18
N PRO A 132 -2.30 -14.99 -12.80
CA PRO A 132 -1.64 -15.52 -14.00
C PRO A 132 -1.69 -14.57 -15.20
N ASN A 133 -2.75 -13.76 -15.30
CA ASN A 133 -2.99 -12.87 -16.44
C ASN A 133 -2.65 -11.40 -16.19
N LEU A 134 -2.13 -11.06 -15.00
CA LEU A 134 -1.90 -9.68 -14.61
C LEU A 134 -0.72 -9.07 -15.35
N ARG A 135 -1.02 -8.02 -16.13
CA ARG A 135 -0.06 -7.28 -16.95
C ARG A 135 0.33 -5.94 -16.36
N SER A 136 -0.51 -5.35 -15.50
CA SER A 136 -0.24 -4.06 -14.87
C SER A 136 -0.54 -4.11 -13.38
N LEU A 137 0.43 -3.72 -12.56
CA LEU A 137 0.28 -3.57 -11.12
C LEU A 137 0.68 -2.14 -10.73
N ALA A 138 -0.17 -1.48 -9.95
CA ALA A 138 0.15 -0.19 -9.34
C ALA A 138 -0.11 -0.24 -7.83
N LEU A 139 0.91 0.04 -7.03
CA LEU A 139 0.79 0.15 -5.58
C LEU A 139 1.08 1.59 -5.18
N GLY A 140 0.20 2.16 -4.37
CA GLY A 140 0.34 3.48 -3.78
C GLY A 140 0.54 3.36 -2.27
N PHE A 141 1.56 3.98 -1.70
CA PHE A 141 1.81 3.99 -0.24
C PHE A 141 2.03 2.59 0.38
N TYR A 142 2.43 1.59 -0.42
CA TYR A 142 2.71 0.26 0.12
C TYR A 142 4.09 0.24 0.77
N THR A 143 4.16 -0.19 2.03
CA THR A 143 5.41 -0.27 2.80
C THR A 143 5.92 -1.70 2.84
N LEU A 144 7.15 -1.90 2.39
CA LEU A 144 7.87 -3.16 2.46
C LEU A 144 8.60 -3.22 3.81
N ALA A 145 8.19 -4.15 4.66
CA ALA A 145 8.80 -4.40 5.96
C ALA A 145 9.44 -5.80 6.04
N TYR A 146 9.21 -6.65 5.05
CA TYR A 146 9.68 -8.02 5.01
C TYR A 146 10.02 -8.45 3.57
N ASP A 147 10.91 -9.44 3.41
CA ASP A 147 11.31 -9.96 2.10
C ASP A 147 10.14 -10.53 1.29
N GLY A 148 9.08 -10.99 1.98
CA GLY A 148 7.83 -11.48 1.41
C GLY A 148 6.98 -10.41 0.74
N ASP A 149 7.09 -9.15 1.17
CA ASP A 149 6.27 -8.04 0.66
C ASP A 149 6.52 -7.77 -0.82
N ILE A 150 7.71 -8.09 -1.32
CA ILE A 150 8.00 -8.02 -2.75
C ILE A 150 7.85 -9.38 -3.45
N ASN A 151 7.98 -10.50 -2.73
CA ASN A 151 7.95 -11.84 -3.33
C ASN A 151 6.65 -12.13 -4.09
N TRP A 152 5.50 -11.70 -3.59
CA TRP A 152 4.23 -11.92 -4.28
C TRP A 152 4.18 -11.19 -5.64
N ILE A 153 4.77 -10.00 -5.74
CA ILE A 153 4.96 -9.26 -7.00
C ILE A 153 5.91 -10.02 -7.92
N LEU A 154 7.05 -10.48 -7.41
CA LEU A 154 8.08 -11.14 -8.21
C LEU A 154 7.63 -12.48 -8.82
N ARG A 155 6.58 -13.11 -8.28
CA ARG A 155 5.98 -14.33 -8.87
C ARG A 155 5.12 -14.04 -10.11
N MET A 156 4.74 -12.79 -10.36
CA MET A 156 3.88 -12.40 -11.47
C MET A 156 4.67 -12.28 -12.77
N ARG A 157 5.02 -13.41 -13.38
CA ARG A 157 5.83 -13.41 -14.61
C ARG A 157 5.13 -12.77 -15.82
N SER A 158 3.80 -12.65 -15.81
CA SER A 158 3.01 -11.97 -16.85
C SER A 158 3.07 -10.43 -16.77
N LEU A 159 3.64 -9.88 -15.70
CA LEU A 159 3.65 -8.45 -15.45
C LEU A 159 4.48 -7.69 -16.49
N CYS A 160 3.85 -6.75 -17.19
CA CYS A 160 4.47 -5.88 -18.19
C CYS A 160 4.69 -4.45 -17.67
N ARG A 161 3.88 -4.01 -16.72
CA ARG A 161 3.93 -2.69 -16.10
C ARG A 161 3.88 -2.81 -14.57
N LEU A 162 4.81 -2.15 -13.90
CA LEU A 162 4.86 -2.04 -12.44
C LEU A 162 5.03 -0.58 -12.04
N ILE A 163 4.10 -0.07 -11.23
CA ILE A 163 4.11 1.29 -10.68
C ILE A 163 4.19 1.19 -9.17
N LEU A 164 5.28 1.67 -8.59
CA LEU A 164 5.49 1.77 -7.15
C LEU A 164 5.50 3.24 -6.78
N HIS A 165 4.37 3.73 -6.29
CA HIS A 165 4.13 5.13 -6.07
C HIS A 165 4.08 5.41 -4.58
N ASN A 166 5.00 6.22 -4.08
CA ASN A 166 5.15 6.49 -2.66
C ASN A 166 5.32 5.21 -1.81
N CYS A 167 5.84 4.13 -2.40
CA CYS A 167 6.15 2.91 -1.67
C CYS A 167 7.45 3.08 -0.92
N MET A 168 7.53 2.61 0.31
CA MET A 168 8.69 2.79 1.19
C MET A 168 9.21 1.45 1.69
N ILE A 169 10.45 1.42 2.21
CA ILE A 169 10.96 0.29 2.98
C ILE A 169 11.04 0.70 4.45
N ALA A 170 10.40 -0.07 5.33
CA ALA A 170 10.56 0.12 6.77
C ALA A 170 11.99 -0.24 7.18
N SER A 171 12.71 0.70 7.78
CA SER A 171 14.08 0.47 8.27
C SER A 171 14.09 0.09 9.74
N TRP A 172 13.12 0.60 10.50
CA TRP A 172 12.98 0.41 11.93
C TRP A 172 11.51 0.22 12.25
N ILE A 173 11.22 -0.63 13.24
CA ILE A 173 9.90 -0.76 13.86
C ILE A 173 10.09 -0.63 15.36
N ALA A 174 9.35 0.26 15.99
CA ALA A 174 9.12 0.25 17.43
C ALA A 174 7.71 -0.23 17.70
N ILE A 175 7.59 -1.27 18.51
CA ILE A 175 6.31 -1.92 18.80
C ILE A 175 6.22 -2.27 20.27
N ALA A 176 5.06 -2.00 20.87
CA ALA A 176 4.78 -2.44 22.24
C ALA A 176 4.63 -3.96 22.28
N GLU A 177 5.02 -4.58 23.40
CA GLU A 177 4.94 -6.05 23.55
C GLU A 177 3.50 -6.55 23.35
N ASP A 178 2.52 -5.84 23.92
CA ASP A 178 1.09 -6.15 23.77
C ASP A 178 0.64 -6.05 22.31
N ASP A 179 1.05 -4.99 21.59
CA ASP A 179 0.71 -4.81 20.17
C ASP A 179 1.38 -5.84 19.28
N LYS A 180 2.65 -6.18 19.55
CA LYS A 180 3.35 -7.24 18.83
C LYS A 180 2.65 -8.58 19.01
N SER A 181 2.23 -8.91 20.23
CA SER A 181 1.44 -10.13 20.47
C SER A 181 0.05 -10.08 19.84
N LEU A 182 -0.55 -8.90 19.72
CA LEU A 182 -1.92 -8.72 19.22
C LEU A 182 -2.01 -8.66 17.68
N TRP A 183 -0.99 -8.10 17.05
CA TRP A 183 -0.89 -7.90 15.60
C TRP A 183 -0.15 -9.06 14.91
N ASP A 184 0.70 -9.78 15.66
CA ASP A 184 1.51 -10.91 15.19
C ASP A 184 2.21 -10.63 13.85
N PRO A 185 2.98 -9.52 13.73
CA PRO A 185 3.61 -9.18 12.47
C PRO A 185 4.69 -10.18 12.08
N PRO A 186 4.94 -10.39 10.78
CA PRO A 186 6.12 -11.11 10.33
C PRO A 186 7.40 -10.42 10.81
N MET A 187 8.20 -11.13 11.61
CA MET A 187 9.48 -10.62 12.14
C MET A 187 10.69 -11.26 11.47
N ASP A 188 10.50 -12.07 10.44
CA ASP A 188 11.59 -12.67 9.67
C ASP A 188 12.45 -11.56 9.03
N GLY A 189 13.77 -11.63 9.22
CA GLY A 189 14.70 -10.62 8.70
C GLY A 189 14.82 -9.35 9.55
N TRP A 190 14.01 -9.18 10.59
CA TRP A 190 14.17 -8.13 11.59
C TRP A 190 15.20 -8.52 12.65
N THR A 191 16.03 -7.57 13.05
CA THR A 191 17.03 -7.74 14.12
C THR A 191 16.61 -6.92 15.33
N HIS A 192 16.38 -7.59 16.46
CA HIS A 192 16.06 -6.95 17.74
C HIS A 192 17.26 -6.12 18.24
N ILE A 193 17.01 -4.90 18.68
CA ILE A 193 18.04 -3.98 19.19
C ILE A 193 17.97 -3.97 20.70
N THR A 194 18.88 -4.71 21.34
CA THR A 194 18.89 -4.93 22.79
C THR A 194 19.36 -3.72 23.59
N ASP A 195 20.09 -2.81 22.96
CA ASP A 195 20.70 -1.65 23.62
C ASP A 195 19.72 -0.47 23.73
N TYR A 196 18.52 -0.62 23.14
CA TYR A 196 17.42 0.33 23.28
C TYR A 196 16.64 0.01 24.56
N GLN A 197 16.70 0.90 25.55
CA GLN A 197 15.92 0.76 26.78
C GLN A 197 14.99 1.96 26.96
N GLU A 198 13.79 1.84 26.40
CA GLU A 198 12.69 2.76 26.69
C GLU A 198 11.72 2.12 27.69
N ASN A 199 12.05 2.24 28.98
CA ASN A 199 11.24 1.77 30.13
C ASN A 199 10.78 0.29 30.07
N GLY A 200 11.31 -0.52 29.16
CA GLY A 200 10.90 -1.92 28.92
C GLY A 200 9.52 -2.09 28.28
N LEU A 201 8.89 -1.01 27.81
CA LEU A 201 7.52 -1.06 27.27
C LEU A 201 7.47 -1.20 25.74
N VAL A 202 8.60 -0.97 25.07
CA VAL A 202 8.70 -1.06 23.61
C VAL A 202 9.99 -1.73 23.19
N GLU A 203 9.82 -2.64 22.24
CA GLU A 203 10.89 -3.32 21.56
C GLU A 203 11.20 -2.59 20.25
N LEU A 204 12.49 -2.40 19.98
CA LEU A 204 12.96 -1.79 18.74
C LEU A 204 13.59 -2.86 17.86
N TYR A 205 13.25 -2.84 16.57
CA TYR A 205 13.77 -3.73 15.56
C TYR A 205 14.33 -2.95 14.38
N SER A 206 15.38 -3.48 13.76
CA SER A 206 15.97 -2.97 12.51
C SER A 206 15.79 -3.96 11.37
N TYR A 207 15.51 -3.47 10.17
CA TYR A 207 15.44 -4.26 8.96
C TYR A 207 16.48 -3.79 7.96
N ASN A 208 17.19 -4.74 7.37
CA ASN A 208 18.31 -4.47 6.48
C ASN A 208 17.92 -4.40 4.99
N GLY A 209 16.65 -4.60 4.64
CA GLY A 209 16.19 -4.49 3.25
C GLY A 209 16.46 -3.12 2.64
N THR A 210 16.73 -3.12 1.33
CA THR A 210 17.06 -1.92 0.54
C THR A 210 16.33 -1.88 -0.78
N TRP A 211 16.15 -0.69 -1.33
CA TRP A 211 15.57 -0.52 -2.66
C TRP A 211 16.49 -1.07 -3.74
N ALA A 212 17.82 -1.00 -3.56
CA ALA A 212 18.79 -1.65 -4.42
C ALA A 212 18.51 -3.16 -4.59
N GLN A 213 18.36 -3.88 -3.47
CA GLN A 213 17.99 -5.30 -3.49
C GLN A 213 16.63 -5.54 -4.16
N ALA A 214 15.64 -4.67 -3.91
CA ALA A 214 14.32 -4.77 -4.52
C ALA A 214 14.40 -4.60 -6.05
N PHE A 215 15.11 -3.59 -6.55
CA PHE A 215 15.28 -3.33 -7.98
C PHE A 215 16.05 -4.45 -8.67
N ASP A 216 17.12 -4.96 -8.06
CA ASP A 216 17.88 -6.09 -8.59
C ASP A 216 16.99 -7.34 -8.74
N ARG A 217 16.17 -7.62 -7.72
CA ARG A 217 15.22 -8.74 -7.74
C ARG A 217 14.13 -8.55 -8.79
N ILE A 218 13.61 -7.33 -8.96
CA ILE A 218 12.65 -6.97 -10.01
C ILE A 218 13.26 -7.23 -11.39
N ALA A 219 14.48 -6.74 -11.64
CA ALA A 219 15.18 -6.91 -12.91
C ALA A 219 15.36 -8.38 -13.27
N ALA A 220 15.75 -9.20 -12.28
CA ALA A 220 16.01 -10.63 -12.45
C ALA A 220 14.74 -11.48 -12.58
N SER A 221 13.66 -11.15 -11.85
CA SER A 221 12.53 -12.07 -11.66
C SER A 221 11.33 -11.79 -12.57
N LEU A 222 11.22 -10.57 -13.11
CA LEU A 222 10.10 -10.14 -13.95
C LEU A 222 10.54 -10.01 -15.42
N PRO A 223 10.53 -11.11 -16.21
CA PRO A 223 11.11 -11.13 -17.55
C PRO A 223 10.33 -10.30 -18.58
N ASN A 224 9.01 -10.15 -18.38
CA ASN A 224 8.12 -9.46 -19.32
C ASN A 224 7.91 -7.98 -18.95
N LEU A 225 8.52 -7.50 -17.87
CA LEU A 225 8.43 -6.10 -17.44
C LEU A 225 9.12 -5.22 -18.48
N ILE A 226 8.40 -4.20 -18.96
CA ILE A 226 8.87 -3.22 -19.96
C ILE A 226 8.58 -1.76 -19.55
N ASP A 227 7.70 -1.55 -18.57
CA ASP A 227 7.35 -0.23 -18.03
C ASP A 227 7.45 -0.28 -16.51
N PHE A 228 8.42 0.43 -15.95
CA PHE A 228 8.64 0.52 -14.51
C PHE A 228 8.65 1.98 -14.08
N ARG A 229 7.87 2.26 -13.03
CA ARG A 229 7.73 3.59 -12.45
C ARG A 229 7.92 3.51 -10.95
N PHE A 230 8.73 4.43 -10.46
CA PHE A 230 9.09 4.53 -9.06
C PHE A 230 9.27 6.01 -8.75
N ASP A 231 8.36 6.57 -7.98
CA ASP A 231 8.41 7.98 -7.61
C ASP A 231 7.67 8.18 -6.30
N MET A 232 8.03 9.24 -5.59
CA MET A 232 7.39 9.60 -4.34
C MET A 232 6.66 10.92 -4.50
N GLY A 233 5.43 10.92 -4.02
CA GLY A 233 4.67 12.15 -3.88
C GLY A 233 5.06 12.85 -2.59
N VAL A 234 4.66 14.11 -2.46
CA VAL A 234 4.57 14.70 -1.12
C VAL A 234 3.41 14.05 -0.37
N THR A 235 3.64 13.67 0.89
CA THR A 235 2.59 13.21 1.80
C THR A 235 1.54 14.30 2.00
N TRP A 236 0.33 13.90 2.41
CA TRP A 236 -0.80 14.81 2.67
C TRP A 236 -0.41 16.03 3.52
N TRP A 237 0.47 15.86 4.52
CA TRP A 237 0.92 16.95 5.38
C TRP A 237 1.82 17.98 4.68
N PHE A 238 2.83 17.51 3.93
CA PHE A 238 3.70 18.39 3.14
C PHE A 238 2.90 19.12 2.05
N ALA A 239 1.87 18.46 1.50
CA ALA A 239 0.97 19.07 0.52
C ALA A 239 0.06 20.15 1.13
N ILE A 240 -0.37 20.00 2.39
CA ILE A 240 -1.23 20.98 3.11
C ILE A 240 -0.44 22.21 3.54
N GLN A 241 0.78 22.05 4.05
CA GLN A 241 1.57 23.17 4.57
C GLN A 241 2.45 23.89 3.54
N CYS A 242 2.97 23.17 2.55
CA CYS A 242 4.10 23.65 1.76
C CYS A 242 3.83 23.81 0.26
N MET A 243 2.61 23.56 -0.24
CA MET A 243 2.32 23.63 -1.68
C MET A 243 1.24 24.66 -2.05
N PRO A 244 1.48 25.49 -3.09
CA PRO A 244 0.42 26.25 -3.73
C PRO A 244 -0.65 25.28 -4.28
N ALA A 245 -1.92 25.68 -4.18
CA ALA A 245 -3.04 24.96 -4.80
C ALA A 245 -2.75 24.69 -6.29
N GLY A 246 -2.39 23.45 -6.65
CA GLY A 246 -2.07 23.11 -8.04
C GLY A 246 -1.13 21.92 -8.26
N ARG A 247 -0.35 21.46 -7.27
CA ARG A 247 0.36 20.17 -7.41
C ARG A 247 -0.60 19.01 -7.11
N HIS A 248 -0.67 18.06 -8.05
CA HIS A 248 -1.67 17.00 -8.11
C HIS A 248 -1.67 16.15 -6.84
N ARG A 249 -2.85 15.85 -6.31
CA ARG A 249 -3.02 14.88 -5.22
C ARG A 249 -2.61 13.51 -5.77
N TYR A 250 -1.50 12.98 -5.28
CA TYR A 250 -1.03 11.67 -5.68
C TYR A 250 -2.03 10.59 -5.23
N GLY A 251 -2.52 9.80 -6.19
CA GLY A 251 -3.55 8.80 -5.99
C GLY A 251 -3.80 8.05 -7.28
N PHE A 252 -4.72 7.09 -7.26
CA PHE A 252 -5.02 6.23 -8.42
C PHE A 252 -5.18 7.01 -9.74
N ALA A 253 -5.85 8.16 -9.72
CA ALA A 253 -6.09 9.02 -10.89
C ALA A 253 -4.82 9.59 -11.54
N HIS A 254 -3.70 9.60 -10.83
CA HIS A 254 -2.43 10.19 -11.28
C HIS A 254 -1.30 9.17 -11.43
N ARG A 255 -1.58 7.87 -11.30
CA ARG A 255 -0.57 6.79 -11.42
C ARG A 255 0.23 6.81 -12.73
N ASP A 256 -0.39 7.24 -13.82
CA ASP A 256 0.26 7.32 -15.14
C ASP A 256 1.13 8.57 -15.32
N SER A 257 1.19 9.45 -14.30
CA SER A 257 2.11 10.58 -14.24
C SER A 257 3.35 10.31 -13.38
N THR A 258 3.39 9.17 -12.68
CA THR A 258 4.53 8.74 -11.85
C THR A 258 5.78 8.60 -12.73
N GLY A 259 6.87 9.25 -12.31
CA GLY A 259 8.17 9.15 -12.97
C GLY A 259 8.96 7.91 -12.55
N THR A 260 10.28 7.98 -12.76
CA THR A 260 11.24 6.98 -12.32
C THR A 260 12.43 7.70 -11.69
N ILE A 261 12.34 8.00 -10.40
CA ILE A 261 13.26 8.86 -9.65
C ILE A 261 13.47 8.28 -8.25
N ILE A 262 14.73 8.24 -7.77
CA ILE A 262 15.01 7.93 -6.37
C ILE A 262 14.72 9.15 -5.51
N HIS A 263 13.79 8.99 -4.55
CA HIS A 263 13.46 10.05 -3.61
C HIS A 263 14.35 9.98 -2.34
N PRO A 264 14.72 11.12 -1.74
CA PRO A 264 15.47 11.15 -0.47
C PRO A 264 14.70 10.67 0.77
N LEU A 265 13.42 10.34 0.66
CA LEU A 265 12.58 9.87 1.77
C LEU A 265 11.90 8.56 1.38
N ARG A 266 12.70 7.53 1.07
CA ARG A 266 12.24 6.22 0.57
C ARG A 266 12.33 5.10 1.59
N TYR A 267 12.98 5.38 2.70
CA TYR A 267 12.96 4.57 3.90
C TYR A 267 12.07 5.22 4.95
N THR A 268 11.35 4.42 5.71
CA THR A 268 10.48 4.89 6.80
C THR A 268 10.81 4.19 8.10
N TYR A 269 10.38 4.80 9.19
CA TYR A 269 10.23 4.15 10.49
C TYR A 269 8.74 3.91 10.74
N ILE A 270 8.42 2.86 11.49
CA ILE A 270 7.07 2.60 11.99
C ILE A 270 7.12 2.70 13.51
N ASP A 271 6.38 3.66 14.07
CA ASP A 271 6.24 3.84 15.52
C ASP A 271 4.98 3.15 16.04
N ARG A 272 4.82 3.07 17.37
CA ARG A 272 3.73 2.49 18.20
C ARG A 272 2.31 2.80 17.75
N SER A 273 2.13 3.74 16.84
CA SER A 273 0.86 4.11 16.29
C SER A 273 0.72 3.47 14.91
N PRO A 274 -0.45 2.85 14.57
CA PRO A 274 -0.74 2.44 13.19
C PRO A 274 -0.73 3.65 12.22
N PHE A 275 -0.57 4.85 12.76
CA PHE A 275 -0.28 6.07 12.06
C PHE A 275 1.22 6.42 12.20
N PRO A 276 2.00 6.42 11.12
CA PRO A 276 3.40 6.86 11.13
C PRO A 276 3.55 8.41 11.31
N TRP A 277 2.65 9.08 12.04
CA TRP A 277 2.72 10.51 12.25
C TRP A 277 3.84 10.89 13.24
N ASN A 278 4.65 11.87 12.83
CA ASN A 278 5.33 12.79 13.74
C ASN A 278 4.25 13.51 14.56
N ASN A 279 4.00 13.04 15.78
CA ASN A 279 3.16 13.76 16.73
C ASN A 279 3.88 15.04 17.17
N GLU A 280 3.91 16.12 16.41
CA GLU A 280 4.29 17.41 17.01
C GLU A 280 3.33 17.69 18.18
N ARG A 281 3.82 17.54 19.42
CA ARG A 281 3.26 18.29 20.54
C ARG A 281 3.42 19.77 20.21
N ASP A 282 2.49 20.61 20.70
CA ASP A 282 2.47 22.08 20.55
C ASP A 282 3.77 22.81 20.99
N ASP A 283 4.75 22.08 21.53
CA ASP A 283 6.07 22.56 21.93
C ASP A 283 7.18 22.34 20.88
N GLY A 284 6.91 21.64 19.77
CA GLY A 284 7.90 21.39 18.71
C GLY A 284 8.97 20.35 19.08
N ASP A 285 8.81 19.63 20.19
CA ASP A 285 9.85 18.75 20.75
C ASP A 285 9.81 17.31 20.22
N LEU A 286 8.82 16.91 19.42
CA LEU A 286 8.71 15.49 19.02
C LEU A 286 9.55 15.11 17.79
N GLU A 287 9.77 16.04 16.85
CA GLU A 287 10.85 15.87 15.86
C GLU A 287 12.21 15.78 16.57
N ALA A 288 12.44 16.62 17.59
CA ALA A 288 13.68 16.56 18.37
C ALA A 288 13.81 15.28 19.20
N TRP A 289 12.72 14.65 19.66
CA TRP A 289 12.76 13.43 20.46
C TRP A 289 13.09 12.18 19.63
N LEU A 290 12.47 11.99 18.46
CA LEU A 290 12.83 10.89 17.56
C LEU A 290 14.15 11.13 16.82
N ILE A 291 14.48 12.36 16.43
CA ILE A 291 15.79 12.71 15.84
C ILE A 291 16.92 12.59 16.89
N SER A 292 16.66 12.85 18.18
CA SER A 292 17.66 12.62 19.24
C SER A 292 17.88 11.15 19.59
N HIS A 293 16.89 10.27 19.37
CA HIS A 293 17.04 8.82 19.55
C HIS A 293 17.41 8.08 18.25
N ALA A 294 17.25 8.71 17.09
CA ALA A 294 17.92 8.36 15.82
C ALA A 294 19.45 8.61 15.86
N ALA A 295 20.00 8.90 17.04
CA ALA A 295 21.40 8.60 17.35
C ALA A 295 21.72 7.08 17.23
N VAL A 296 20.70 6.23 17.08
CA VAL A 296 20.83 4.83 16.66
C VAL A 296 20.60 4.73 15.14
N SER A 297 21.71 4.73 14.37
CA SER A 297 21.87 4.41 12.95
C SER A 297 21.91 5.56 11.93
N GLU A 298 22.78 5.37 10.93
CA GLU A 298 22.93 6.23 9.78
C GLU A 298 21.60 6.40 9.04
N ASN A 299 21.27 7.63 8.64
CA ASN A 299 20.12 7.90 7.79
C ASN A 299 20.23 7.04 6.52
N LYS A 300 19.40 5.99 6.44
CA LYS A 300 19.43 4.97 5.40
C LYS A 300 19.17 5.56 4.02
N ASP A 301 18.37 6.63 3.94
CA ASP A 301 18.16 7.36 2.70
C ASP A 301 19.47 7.94 2.16
N VAL A 302 20.31 8.49 3.02
CA VAL A 302 21.60 9.08 2.63
C VAL A 302 22.59 7.98 2.28
N THR A 303 22.74 6.96 3.12
CA THR A 303 23.77 5.93 2.94
C THR A 303 23.49 5.00 1.77
N GLN A 304 22.22 4.72 1.48
CA GLN A 304 21.83 3.84 0.37
C GLN A 304 21.58 4.60 -0.95
N MET A 305 21.61 5.94 -0.96
CA MET A 305 21.22 6.74 -2.14
C MET A 305 21.93 6.30 -3.41
N LYS A 306 23.26 6.15 -3.34
CA LYS A 306 24.07 5.77 -4.49
C LYS A 306 23.78 4.33 -4.94
N GLY A 307 23.62 3.41 -3.99
CA GLY A 307 23.32 2.01 -4.28
C GLY A 307 21.95 1.85 -4.95
N ASP A 308 20.93 2.47 -4.36
CA ASP A 308 19.56 2.45 -4.86
C ASP A 308 19.47 3.07 -6.26
N GLN A 309 20.15 4.20 -6.50
CA GLN A 309 20.22 4.80 -7.84
C GLN A 309 20.92 3.90 -8.85
N THR A 310 22.04 3.29 -8.47
CA THR A 310 22.79 2.39 -9.35
C THR A 310 21.94 1.19 -9.78
N SER A 311 21.26 0.53 -8.83
CA SER A 311 20.37 -0.60 -9.14
C SER A 311 19.14 -0.18 -9.93
N LEU A 312 18.59 1.03 -9.70
CA LEU A 312 17.50 1.56 -10.53
C LEU A 312 17.97 1.78 -11.97
N ASP A 313 19.15 2.35 -12.17
CA ASP A 313 19.70 2.59 -13.51
C ASP A 313 19.90 1.26 -14.26
N ILE A 314 20.45 0.24 -13.58
CA ILE A 314 20.59 -1.12 -14.12
C ILE A 314 19.23 -1.71 -14.52
N LEU A 315 18.23 -1.61 -13.63
CA LEU A 315 16.86 -2.04 -13.95
C LEU A 315 16.36 -1.34 -15.21
N MET A 316 16.51 -0.02 -15.31
CA MET A 316 16.06 0.74 -16.48
C MET A 316 16.79 0.37 -17.76
N GLU A 317 18.07 0.02 -17.72
CA GLU A 317 18.80 -0.52 -18.86
C GLU A 317 18.26 -1.89 -19.30
N VAL A 318 18.03 -2.79 -18.35
CA VAL A 318 17.41 -4.10 -18.60
C VAL A 318 16.05 -3.94 -19.28
N LEU A 319 15.23 -2.99 -18.83
CA LEU A 319 13.91 -2.72 -19.43
C LEU A 319 14.00 -2.11 -20.83
N ARG A 320 14.97 -1.23 -21.08
CA ARG A 320 15.21 -0.68 -22.43
C ARG A 320 15.61 -1.76 -23.42
N ALA A 321 16.41 -2.74 -23.00
CA ALA A 321 16.83 -3.85 -23.85
C ALA A 321 15.69 -4.82 -24.23
N ARG A 322 14.54 -4.76 -23.54
CA ARG A 322 13.36 -5.60 -23.79
C ARG A 322 12.34 -4.96 -24.74
N LYS A 323 12.45 -3.66 -25.01
CA LYS A 323 11.55 -2.92 -25.91
C LYS A 323 11.94 -3.11 -27.37
#